data_AF-A0A1X2B722-F1
#
_entry.id   AF-A0A1X2B722-F1
#
_cell.length_a   1.000
_cell.length_b   1.000
_cell.length_c   1.000
_cell.angle_alpha   90.00
_cell.angle_beta   90.00
_cell.angle_gamma   90.00
#
_symmetry.space_group_name_H-M   'P 1'
#
loop_
_entity.id
_entity.type
_entity.pdbx_description
1 polymer ?
#
loop_
_entity_poly.entity_id
_entity_poly.type
_entity_poly.pdbx_seq_one_letter_code
_entity_poly.pdbx_strand_id
1 'polypeptide(L)'
;MAQRRVEDGIAESTLHLLRSGGPRAVTVEAVAAHSGIAKTTIYRRHPNRRDMLASALSGLASPNPLDPEAAAPDRLRWLITQAIGTIEDGIGLGGLAALLTEDDPEFTTLFRRILVDQRAALAAVVDAAKVDGSMRADVDTVALIDAVVGAYIAESARTGGVQEGWDERLFRLFWPAVRASDQATGAGFG
;
A
#
# COMPACT_ATOMS: atom_id res chain seq x y z
N MET A 1 -25.36 5.55 -10.09
CA MET A 1 -24.55 4.53 -10.81
C MET A 1 -23.63 5.15 -11.87
N ALA A 2 -24.11 5.97 -12.81
CA ALA A 2 -23.26 6.61 -13.83
C ALA A 2 -22.17 7.54 -13.25
N GLN A 3 -22.48 8.30 -12.20
CA GLN A 3 -21.51 9.20 -11.55
C GLN A 3 -20.30 8.46 -10.96
N ARG A 4 -20.55 7.35 -10.26
CA ARG A 4 -19.50 6.52 -9.64
C ARG A 4 -18.57 5.94 -10.70
N ARG A 5 -19.13 5.43 -11.80
CA ARG A 5 -18.37 4.92 -12.94
C ARG A 5 -17.42 5.95 -13.57
N VAL A 6 -17.81 7.23 -13.56
CA VAL A 6 -16.94 8.31 -14.09
C VAL A 6 -15.80 8.62 -13.13
N GLU A 7 -16.04 8.71 -11.82
CA GLU A 7 -14.96 8.88 -10.84
C GLU A 7 -14.00 7.68 -10.87
N ASP A 8 -14.54 6.46 -10.87
CA ASP A 8 -13.76 5.23 -10.92
C ASP A 8 -12.87 5.19 -12.19
N GLY A 9 -13.42 5.56 -13.35
CA GLY A 9 -12.66 5.61 -14.60
C GLY A 9 -11.57 6.70 -14.63
N ILE A 10 -11.80 7.85 -13.97
CA ILE A 10 -10.77 8.88 -13.80
C ILE A 10 -9.66 8.37 -12.88
N ALA A 11 -10.02 7.77 -11.75
CA ALA A 11 -9.05 7.24 -10.78
C ALA A 11 -8.21 6.12 -11.38
N GLU A 12 -8.84 5.13 -12.04
CA GLU A 12 -8.16 4.02 -12.70
C GLU A 12 -7.17 4.50 -13.77
N SER A 13 -7.59 5.47 -14.60
CA SER A 13 -6.73 6.04 -15.64
C SER A 13 -5.58 6.85 -15.04
N THR A 14 -5.81 7.56 -13.94
CA THR A 14 -4.79 8.31 -13.21
C THR A 14 -3.73 7.36 -12.64
N LEU A 15 -4.15 6.29 -11.97
CA LEU A 15 -3.25 5.27 -11.40
C LEU A 15 -2.52 4.50 -12.51
N HIS A 16 -3.19 4.19 -13.62
CA HIS A 16 -2.53 3.57 -14.78
C HIS A 16 -1.35 4.42 -15.27
N LEU A 17 -1.59 5.71 -15.56
CA LEU A 17 -0.55 6.62 -16.04
C LEU A 17 0.58 6.80 -15.03
N LEU A 18 0.23 6.85 -13.73
CA LEU A 18 1.20 6.94 -12.65
C LEU A 18 2.12 5.72 -12.62
N ARG A 19 1.57 4.51 -12.75
CA ARG A 19 2.34 3.26 -12.80
C ARG A 19 3.26 3.20 -14.01
N SER A 20 2.77 3.60 -15.19
CA SER A 20 3.50 3.46 -16.45
C SER A 20 4.56 4.54 -16.68
N GLY A 21 4.32 5.77 -16.22
CA GLY A 21 5.12 6.94 -16.60
C GLY A 21 5.44 7.90 -15.44
N GLY A 22 5.11 7.51 -14.21
CA GLY A 22 5.30 8.36 -13.03
C GLY A 22 4.35 9.56 -12.99
N PRO A 23 4.47 10.41 -11.96
CA PRO A 23 3.51 11.46 -11.70
C PRO A 23 3.44 12.49 -12.83
N ARG A 24 4.56 12.79 -13.51
CA ARG A 24 4.58 13.75 -14.62
C ARG A 24 3.77 13.30 -15.84
N ALA A 25 3.56 11.98 -16.02
CA ALA A 25 2.69 11.46 -17.08
C ALA A 25 1.20 11.72 -16.81
N VAL A 26 0.84 12.02 -15.56
CA VAL A 26 -0.53 12.28 -15.16
C VAL A 26 -0.90 13.73 -15.47
N THR A 27 -1.55 13.92 -16.62
CA THR A 27 -2.17 15.18 -17.05
C THR A 27 -3.66 14.98 -17.34
N VAL A 28 -4.47 16.04 -17.29
CA VAL A 28 -5.90 15.97 -17.63
C VAL A 28 -6.08 15.51 -19.08
N GLU A 29 -5.20 15.95 -19.99
CA GLU A 29 -5.08 15.49 -21.37
C GLU A 29 -4.91 13.96 -21.46
N ALA A 30 -3.90 13.43 -20.77
CA ALA A 30 -3.56 12.02 -20.81
C ALA A 30 -4.67 11.16 -20.18
N VAL A 31 -5.25 11.62 -19.06
CA VAL A 31 -6.39 10.94 -18.43
C VAL A 31 -7.62 10.95 -19.34
N ALA A 32 -7.93 12.06 -20.00
CA ALA A 32 -9.03 12.12 -20.96
C ALA A 32 -8.81 11.16 -22.15
N ALA A 33 -7.58 11.11 -22.67
CA ALA A 33 -7.22 10.22 -23.77
C ALA A 33 -7.31 8.74 -23.38
N HIS A 34 -6.88 8.37 -22.17
CA HIS A 34 -6.91 7.00 -21.67
C HIS A 34 -8.33 6.56 -21.27
N SER A 35 -9.05 7.39 -20.52
CA SER A 35 -10.38 7.05 -19.98
C SER A 35 -11.52 7.17 -21.00
N GLY A 36 -11.31 7.93 -22.08
CA GLY A 36 -12.39 8.35 -22.99
C GLY A 36 -13.36 9.37 -22.38
N ILE A 37 -13.10 9.87 -21.17
CA ILE A 37 -13.94 10.85 -20.49
C ILE A 37 -13.59 12.25 -21.00
N ALA A 38 -14.60 13.02 -21.42
CA ALA A 38 -14.40 14.37 -21.95
C ALA A 38 -13.68 15.28 -20.94
N LYS A 39 -12.72 16.10 -21.41
CA LYS A 39 -11.94 17.02 -20.56
C LYS A 39 -12.82 17.92 -19.69
N THR A 40 -13.91 18.46 -20.24
CA THR A 40 -14.87 19.30 -19.50
C THR A 40 -15.51 18.56 -18.33
N THR A 41 -15.70 17.25 -18.48
CA THR A 41 -16.26 16.35 -17.47
C THR A 41 -15.26 16.05 -16.36
N ILE A 42 -13.96 16.01 -16.68
CA ILE A 42 -12.84 15.87 -15.73
C ILE A 42 -12.63 17.20 -14.97
N TYR A 43 -12.46 18.32 -15.66
CA TYR A 43 -12.24 19.63 -15.03
C TYR A 43 -13.35 20.04 -14.05
N ARG A 44 -14.60 19.68 -14.35
CA ARG A 44 -15.74 19.95 -13.45
C ARG A 44 -15.62 19.21 -12.11
N ARG A 45 -14.95 18.05 -12.08
CA ARG A 45 -14.78 17.20 -10.88
C ARG A 45 -13.46 17.44 -10.19
N HIS A 46 -12.41 17.58 -10.99
CA HIS A 46 -11.03 17.75 -10.58
C HIS A 46 -10.53 19.04 -11.23
N PRO A 47 -10.67 20.20 -10.55
CA PRO A 47 -10.34 21.50 -11.13
C PRO A 47 -8.89 21.62 -11.62
N ASN A 48 -7.99 20.84 -11.03
CA ASN A 48 -6.58 20.80 -11.37
C ASN A 48 -6.03 19.36 -11.19
N ARG A 49 -4.80 19.17 -11.68
CA ARG A 49 -4.08 17.90 -11.59
C ARG A 49 -3.91 17.41 -10.14
N ARG A 50 -3.66 18.31 -9.20
CA ARG A 50 -3.47 18.00 -7.78
C ARG A 50 -4.71 17.37 -7.18
N ASP A 51 -5.88 17.92 -7.46
CA ASP A 51 -7.17 17.41 -6.97
C ASP A 51 -7.47 16.03 -7.60
N MET A 52 -7.14 15.84 -8.88
CA MET A 52 -7.26 14.55 -9.58
C MET A 52 -6.35 13.49 -8.96
N LEU A 53 -5.08 13.81 -8.72
CA LEU A 53 -4.14 12.94 -8.02
C LEU A 53 -4.61 12.64 -6.60
N ALA A 54 -5.09 13.66 -5.87
CA ALA A 54 -5.56 13.49 -4.50
C ALA A 54 -6.75 12.53 -4.45
N SER A 55 -7.72 12.70 -5.35
CA SER A 55 -8.87 11.81 -5.45
C SER A 55 -8.48 10.38 -5.81
N ALA A 56 -7.59 10.20 -6.80
CA ALA A 56 -7.17 8.87 -7.24
C ALA A 56 -6.36 8.14 -6.14
N LEU A 57 -5.44 8.85 -5.49
CA LEU A 57 -4.60 8.27 -4.45
C LEU A 57 -5.35 8.07 -3.13
N SER A 58 -6.40 8.85 -2.84
CA SER A 58 -7.19 8.65 -1.60
C SER A 58 -7.81 7.26 -1.51
N GLY A 59 -8.12 6.63 -2.65
CA GLY A 59 -8.58 5.23 -2.68
C GLY A 59 -7.53 4.23 -2.20
N LEU A 60 -6.25 4.60 -2.18
CA LEU A 60 -5.14 3.77 -1.70
C LEU A 60 -4.93 3.86 -0.18
N ALA A 61 -5.51 4.88 0.47
CA ALA A 61 -5.30 5.15 1.89
C ALA A 61 -5.97 4.09 2.79
N SER A 62 -6.99 3.40 2.28
CA SER A 62 -7.77 2.42 3.02
C SER A 62 -7.36 1.00 2.62
N PRO A 63 -6.64 0.28 3.48
CA PRO A 63 -6.41 -1.14 3.27
C PRO A 63 -7.73 -1.91 3.14
N ASN A 64 -7.69 -3.04 2.44
CA ASN A 64 -8.81 -3.97 2.42
C ASN A 64 -9.17 -4.41 3.84
N PRO A 65 -10.46 -4.52 4.18
CA PRO A 65 -10.87 -4.95 5.50
C PRO A 65 -10.31 -6.34 5.81
N LEU A 66 -9.84 -6.52 7.04
CA LEU A 66 -9.47 -7.81 7.59
C LEU A 66 -10.62 -8.32 8.47
N ASP A 67 -10.86 -9.62 8.45
CA ASP A 67 -11.77 -10.26 9.40
C ASP A 67 -11.29 -9.98 10.84
N PRO A 68 -12.12 -9.40 11.72
CA PRO A 68 -11.75 -9.20 13.12
C PRO A 68 -11.31 -10.49 13.83
N GLU A 69 -11.81 -11.64 13.40
CA GLU A 69 -11.48 -12.97 13.94
C GLU A 69 -10.32 -13.65 13.19
N ALA A 70 -9.66 -12.94 12.26
CA ALA A 70 -8.54 -13.49 11.51
C ALA A 70 -7.45 -14.02 12.45
N ALA A 71 -7.00 -15.25 12.17
CA ALA A 71 -5.91 -15.87 12.89
C ALA A 71 -4.62 -15.06 12.71
N ALA A 72 -3.71 -15.16 13.68
CA ALA A 72 -2.48 -14.37 13.71
C ALA A 72 -1.58 -14.52 12.47
N PRO A 73 -1.42 -15.73 11.87
CA PRO A 73 -0.73 -15.87 10.59
C PRO A 73 -1.38 -15.04 9.46
N ASP A 74 -2.71 -14.99 9.42
CA ASP A 74 -3.46 -14.30 8.38
C ASP A 74 -3.41 -12.79 8.56
N ARG A 75 -3.29 -12.30 9.80
CA ARG A 75 -2.98 -10.89 10.08
C ARG A 75 -1.62 -10.47 9.51
N LEU A 76 -0.58 -11.32 9.63
CA LEU A 76 0.72 -11.03 9.01
C LEU A 76 0.66 -11.09 7.49
N ARG A 77 -0.01 -12.10 6.91
CA ARG A 77 -0.21 -12.18 5.45
C ARG A 77 -0.92 -10.95 4.92
N TRP A 78 -2.01 -10.55 5.59
CA TRP A 78 -2.73 -9.33 5.27
C TRP A 78 -1.81 -8.11 5.34
N LEU A 79 -1.01 -7.96 6.40
CA LEU A 79 -0.06 -6.85 6.49
C LEU A 79 0.94 -6.84 5.34
N ILE A 80 1.50 -8.00 4.96
CA ILE A 80 2.42 -8.13 3.83
C ILE A 80 1.76 -7.63 2.54
N THR A 81 0.57 -8.15 2.21
CA THR A 81 -0.18 -7.76 1.02
C THR A 81 -0.55 -6.28 1.03
N GLN A 82 -1.08 -5.77 2.14
CA GLN A 82 -1.55 -4.38 2.22
C GLN A 82 -0.40 -3.37 2.28
N ALA A 83 0.76 -3.73 2.81
CA ALA A 83 1.94 -2.87 2.81
C ALA A 83 2.46 -2.60 1.38
N ILE A 84 2.43 -3.60 0.50
CA ILE A 84 2.88 -3.45 -0.90
C ILE A 84 1.79 -3.00 -1.86
N GLY A 85 0.51 -3.20 -1.53
CA GLY A 85 -0.61 -2.85 -2.41
C GLY A 85 -0.64 -1.39 -2.84
N THR A 86 -0.15 -0.45 -2.01
CA THR A 86 -0.04 0.96 -2.43
C THR A 86 1.01 1.21 -3.50
N ILE A 87 1.95 0.29 -3.67
CA ILE A 87 2.91 0.28 -4.78
C ILE A 87 2.31 -0.49 -5.96
N GLU A 88 1.91 -1.75 -5.79
CA GLU A 88 1.45 -2.60 -6.90
C GLU A 88 0.17 -2.06 -7.56
N ASP A 89 -0.87 -1.81 -6.77
CA ASP A 89 -2.17 -1.35 -7.25
C ASP A 89 -2.27 0.16 -7.31
N GLY A 90 -1.37 0.87 -6.65
CA GLY A 90 -1.35 2.32 -6.57
C GLY A 90 -0.36 2.96 -7.53
N ILE A 91 0.80 3.34 -6.99
CA ILE A 91 1.73 4.27 -7.66
C ILE A 91 2.69 3.61 -8.65
N GLY A 92 2.86 2.28 -8.55
CA GLY A 92 3.82 1.51 -9.32
C GLY A 92 5.27 1.90 -9.06
N LEU A 93 6.18 1.25 -9.81
CA LEU A 93 7.60 1.58 -9.75
C LEU A 93 7.89 2.99 -10.27
N GLY A 94 7.11 3.50 -11.23
CA GLY A 94 7.25 4.87 -11.74
C GLY A 94 6.96 5.93 -10.66
N GLY A 95 5.87 5.76 -9.91
CA GLY A 95 5.57 6.63 -8.78
C GLY A 95 6.57 6.46 -7.64
N LEU A 96 6.97 5.22 -7.32
CA LEU A 96 7.99 4.97 -6.30
C LEU A 96 9.32 5.66 -6.63
N ALA A 97 9.78 5.56 -7.88
CA ALA A 97 10.99 6.24 -8.34
C ALA A 97 10.89 7.75 -8.11
N ALA A 98 9.75 8.36 -8.46
CA ALA A 98 9.53 9.79 -8.26
C ALA A 98 9.53 10.21 -6.78
N LEU A 99 9.11 9.34 -5.85
CA LEU A 99 9.20 9.59 -4.40
C LEU A 99 10.66 9.59 -3.91
N LEU A 100 11.47 8.68 -4.44
CA LEU A 100 12.87 8.52 -4.04
C LEU A 100 13.75 9.63 -4.61
N THR A 101 13.47 10.09 -5.82
CA THR A 101 14.22 11.15 -6.49
C THR A 101 13.66 12.55 -6.23
N GLU A 102 12.51 12.65 -5.56
CA GLU A 102 11.74 13.89 -5.37
C GLU A 102 11.46 14.64 -6.68
N ASP A 103 11.26 13.91 -7.78
CA ASP A 103 11.09 14.50 -9.13
C ASP A 103 9.76 15.26 -9.29
N ASP A 104 8.81 15.01 -8.39
CA ASP A 104 7.56 15.75 -8.26
C ASP A 104 7.23 16.00 -6.77
N PRO A 105 7.54 17.20 -6.24
CA PRO A 105 7.30 17.53 -4.83
C PRO A 105 5.81 17.57 -4.44
N GLU A 106 4.93 17.93 -5.38
CA GLU A 106 3.48 17.97 -5.16
C GLU A 106 2.94 16.56 -4.95
N PHE A 107 3.28 15.64 -5.85
CA PHE A 107 2.95 14.23 -5.73
C PHE A 107 3.57 13.63 -4.46
N THR A 108 4.84 13.93 -4.19
CA THR A 108 5.55 13.40 -3.01
C THR A 108 4.87 13.81 -1.72
N THR A 109 4.47 15.07 -1.59
CA THR A 109 3.76 15.58 -0.42
C THR A 109 2.40 14.90 -0.26
N LEU A 110 1.66 14.77 -1.35
CA LEU A 110 0.34 14.16 -1.36
C LEU A 110 0.41 12.67 -0.99
N PHE A 111 1.34 11.93 -1.56
CA PHE A 111 1.48 10.51 -1.30
C PHE A 111 1.99 10.24 0.13
N ARG A 112 2.95 11.04 0.63
CA ARG A 112 3.39 10.94 2.04
C ARG A 112 2.23 11.12 3.01
N ARG A 113 1.28 12.02 2.74
CA ARG A 113 0.07 12.19 3.56
C ARG A 113 -0.80 10.93 3.56
N ILE A 114 -0.96 10.30 2.41
CA ILE A 114 -1.78 9.08 2.25
C ILE A 114 -1.14 7.89 2.98
N LEU A 115 0.19 7.79 2.97
CA LEU A 115 0.92 6.76 3.71
C LEU A 115 0.70 6.87 5.22
N VAL A 116 0.41 8.05 5.77
CA VAL A 116 0.12 8.21 7.21
C VAL A 116 -1.12 7.41 7.59
N ASP A 117 -2.21 7.59 6.85
CA ASP A 117 -3.48 6.92 7.14
C ASP A 117 -3.39 5.41 6.88
N GLN A 118 -2.75 5.00 5.78
CA GLN A 118 -2.50 3.59 5.49
C GLN A 118 -1.70 2.93 6.61
N ARG A 119 -0.57 3.53 7.02
CA ARG A 119 0.29 2.95 8.07
C ARG A 119 -0.41 2.90 9.42
N ALA A 120 -1.26 3.88 9.75
CA ALA A 120 -2.06 3.84 10.96
C ALA A 120 -3.04 2.64 10.94
N ALA A 121 -3.68 2.38 9.81
CA ALA A 121 -4.58 1.23 9.66
C ALA A 121 -3.82 -0.12 9.77
N LEU A 122 -2.64 -0.24 9.16
CA LEU A 122 -1.79 -1.43 9.31
C LEU A 122 -1.32 -1.61 10.76
N ALA A 123 -0.94 -0.52 11.41
CA ALA A 123 -0.48 -0.54 12.80
C ALA A 123 -1.57 -1.03 13.75
N ALA A 124 -2.82 -0.60 13.55
CA ALA A 124 -3.95 -1.02 14.37
C ALA A 124 -4.15 -2.55 14.39
N VAL A 125 -3.93 -3.24 13.26
CA VAL A 125 -4.03 -4.71 13.19
C VAL A 125 -2.92 -5.38 13.99
N VAL A 126 -1.69 -4.87 13.90
CA VAL A 126 -0.57 -5.41 14.67
C VAL A 126 -0.75 -5.12 16.16
N ASP A 127 -1.23 -3.94 16.53
CA ASP A 127 -1.46 -3.58 17.92
C ASP A 127 -2.58 -4.42 18.55
N ALA A 128 -3.65 -4.73 17.80
CA ALA A 128 -4.66 -5.71 18.25
C ALA A 128 -4.04 -7.10 18.48
N ALA A 129 -3.12 -7.54 17.59
CA ALA A 129 -2.41 -8.80 17.73
C ALA A 129 -1.41 -8.83 18.90
N LYS A 130 -0.86 -7.68 19.29
CA LYS A 130 -0.07 -7.57 20.53
C LYS A 130 -0.96 -7.70 21.77
N VAL A 131 -2.13 -7.06 21.75
CA VAL A 131 -3.06 -7.05 22.88
C VAL A 131 -3.63 -8.44 23.17
N ASP A 132 -4.00 -9.21 22.13
CA ASP A 132 -4.51 -10.57 22.31
C ASP A 132 -3.40 -11.64 22.48
N GLY A 133 -2.13 -11.20 22.51
CA GLY A 133 -0.98 -12.06 22.74
C GLY A 133 -0.64 -12.98 21.59
N SER A 134 -1.20 -12.76 20.39
CA SER A 134 -0.89 -13.56 19.21
C SER A 134 0.39 -13.12 18.48
N MET A 135 0.80 -11.87 18.67
CA MET A 135 2.11 -11.33 18.30
C MET A 135 2.88 -10.83 19.52
N ARG A 136 4.22 -10.80 19.43
CA ARG A 136 5.07 -10.32 20.53
C ARG A 136 4.82 -8.83 20.79
N ALA A 137 4.76 -8.46 22.07
CA ALA A 137 4.51 -7.08 22.48
C ALA A 137 5.61 -6.09 22.05
N ASP A 138 6.82 -6.59 21.78
CA ASP A 138 8.00 -5.80 21.37
C ASP A 138 8.15 -5.63 19.85
N VAL A 139 7.16 -6.08 19.05
CA VAL A 139 7.18 -5.87 17.59
C VAL A 139 7.14 -4.37 17.28
N ASP A 140 8.21 -3.87 16.65
CA ASP A 140 8.22 -2.55 16.02
C ASP A 140 7.45 -2.63 14.69
N THR A 141 6.21 -2.16 14.71
CA THR A 141 5.32 -2.20 13.54
C THR A 141 5.82 -1.34 12.39
N VAL A 142 6.47 -0.20 12.69
CA VAL A 142 6.99 0.70 11.65
C VAL A 142 8.15 0.01 10.93
N ALA A 143 9.09 -0.56 11.70
CA ALA A 143 10.21 -1.30 11.14
C ALA A 143 9.75 -2.55 10.37
N LEU A 144 8.70 -3.25 10.83
CA LEU A 144 8.13 -4.39 10.12
C LEU A 144 7.57 -3.99 8.74
N ILE A 145 6.78 -2.91 8.68
CA ILE A 145 6.23 -2.40 7.42
C ILE A 145 7.38 -1.97 6.49
N ASP A 146 8.37 -1.25 7.01
CA ASP A 146 9.53 -0.80 6.22
C ASP A 146 10.37 -1.97 5.70
N ALA A 147 10.51 -3.04 6.48
CA ALA A 147 11.24 -4.24 6.05
C ALA A 147 10.50 -5.00 4.94
N VAL A 148 9.17 -5.11 5.02
CA VAL A 148 8.33 -5.71 3.96
C VAL A 148 8.46 -4.90 2.67
N VAL A 149 8.25 -3.58 2.73
CA VAL A 149 8.35 -2.70 1.58
C VAL A 149 9.77 -2.70 1.02
N GLY A 150 10.79 -2.65 1.87
CA GLY A 150 12.19 -2.72 1.47
C GLY A 150 12.54 -4.01 0.73
N ALA A 151 12.04 -5.16 1.20
CA ALA A 151 12.23 -6.44 0.54
C ALA A 151 11.55 -6.48 -0.85
N TYR A 152 10.37 -5.87 -0.98
CA TYR A 152 9.66 -5.76 -2.27
C TYR A 152 10.49 -4.95 -3.27
N ILE A 153 10.98 -3.79 -2.84
CA ILE A 153 11.79 -2.89 -3.65
C ILE A 153 13.11 -3.57 -4.06
N ALA A 154 13.78 -4.24 -3.13
CA ALA A 154 15.05 -4.91 -3.39
C ALA A 154 14.91 -6.05 -4.41
N GLU A 155 13.88 -6.89 -4.29
CA GLU A 155 13.66 -7.97 -5.25
C GLU A 155 13.20 -7.44 -6.62
N SER A 156 12.31 -6.44 -6.63
CA SER A 156 11.86 -5.76 -7.86
C SER A 156 13.03 -5.14 -8.61
N ALA A 157 13.94 -4.44 -7.91
CA ALA A 157 15.12 -3.84 -8.51
C ALA A 157 16.09 -4.91 -9.06
N ARG A 158 16.22 -6.05 -8.38
CA ARG A 158 17.14 -7.13 -8.77
C ARG A 158 16.59 -7.98 -9.92
N THR A 159 15.28 -8.20 -10.01
CA THR A 159 14.69 -9.16 -10.97
C THR A 159 13.69 -8.57 -11.97
N GLY A 160 13.40 -7.27 -11.89
CA GLY A 160 12.41 -6.60 -12.73
C GLY A 160 10.96 -6.77 -12.25
N GLY A 161 10.77 -7.37 -11.07
CA GLY A 161 9.49 -7.64 -10.41
C GLY A 161 9.71 -8.52 -9.19
N VAL A 162 8.64 -8.96 -8.53
CA VAL A 162 8.73 -10.01 -7.49
C VAL A 162 8.42 -11.38 -8.09
N GLN A 163 9.15 -12.40 -7.68
CA GLN A 163 8.94 -13.77 -8.17
C GLN A 163 7.75 -14.43 -7.48
N GLU A 164 7.14 -15.41 -8.13
CA GLU A 164 6.02 -16.20 -7.58
C GLU A 164 6.31 -16.68 -6.14
N GLY A 165 5.31 -16.56 -5.25
CA GLY A 165 5.42 -16.93 -3.83
C GLY A 165 6.29 -15.99 -2.98
N TRP A 166 6.54 -14.76 -3.44
CA TRP A 166 7.28 -13.74 -2.68
C TRP A 166 6.65 -13.45 -1.31
N ASP A 167 5.33 -13.34 -1.27
CA ASP A 167 4.52 -13.11 -0.08
C ASP A 167 4.69 -14.25 0.94
N GLU A 168 4.63 -15.50 0.50
CA GLU A 168 4.82 -16.67 1.34
C GLU A 168 6.27 -16.80 1.82
N ARG A 169 7.27 -16.45 1.00
CA ARG A 169 8.68 -16.39 1.42
C ARG A 169 8.88 -15.37 2.53
N LEU A 170 8.29 -14.18 2.40
CA LEU A 170 8.36 -13.14 3.43
C LEU A 170 7.59 -13.50 4.68
N PHE A 171 6.42 -14.11 4.54
CA PHE A 171 5.67 -14.66 5.67
C PHE A 171 6.55 -15.63 6.46
N ARG A 172 7.19 -16.60 5.80
CA ARG A 172 8.09 -17.56 6.46
C ARG A 172 9.28 -16.91 7.14
N LEU A 173 9.80 -15.82 6.57
CA LEU A 173 10.93 -15.08 7.13
C LEU A 173 10.53 -14.27 8.38
N PHE A 174 9.41 -13.56 8.32
CA PHE A 174 8.98 -12.65 9.38
C PHE A 174 8.15 -13.32 10.47
N TRP A 175 7.38 -14.37 10.16
CA TRP A 175 6.48 -15.01 11.13
C TRP A 175 7.18 -15.47 12.42
N PRO A 176 8.35 -16.15 12.37
CA PRO A 176 9.07 -16.53 13.59
C PRO A 176 9.51 -15.33 14.43
N ALA A 177 9.71 -14.16 13.82
CA ALA A 177 10.14 -12.94 14.46
C ALA A 177 8.96 -12.08 14.98
N VAL A 178 7.71 -12.43 14.71
CA VAL A 178 6.56 -11.63 15.19
C VAL A 178 5.56 -12.43 16.01
N ARG A 179 5.49 -13.75 15.81
CA ARG A 179 4.60 -14.62 16.60
C ARG A 179 4.98 -14.61 18.08
N ALA A 180 3.98 -14.66 18.96
CA ALA A 180 4.24 -14.95 20.36
C ALA A 180 4.94 -16.31 20.50
N SER A 181 5.95 -16.38 21.38
CA SER A 181 6.60 -17.64 21.70
C SER A 181 5.63 -18.53 22.47
N ASP A 182 5.55 -19.81 22.11
CA ASP A 182 4.91 -20.83 22.94
C ASP A 182 5.73 -21.04 24.23
N GLN A 183 5.70 -20.11 25.17
CA GLN A 183 6.30 -20.28 26.50
C GLN A 183 5.20 -20.32 27.56
N ALA A 184 4.51 -21.46 27.61
CA ALA A 184 3.75 -21.89 28.77
C ALA A 184 3.55 -23.43 28.81
N THR A 185 4.61 -24.23 28.70
CA THR A 185 4.64 -25.59 29.32
C THR A 185 6.08 -26.01 29.56
N GLY A 186 6.67 -25.47 30.62
CA GLY A 186 7.99 -25.84 31.12
C GLY A 186 8.02 -25.71 32.64
N ALA A 187 7.03 -26.32 33.31
CA ALA A 187 7.12 -26.58 34.73
C ALA A 187 8.30 -27.55 34.97
N GLY A 188 9.44 -27.00 35.36
CA GLY A 188 10.53 -27.75 35.98
C GLY A 188 10.54 -27.43 37.47
N PHE A 189 9.67 -28.09 38.24
CA PHE A 189 10.03 -28.43 39.61
C PHE A 189 11.18 -29.43 39.52
N GLY A 190 12.32 -29.07 40.10
CA GLY A 190 13.51 -29.90 40.28
C GLY A 190 14.43 -29.23 41.28
#